data_AF-A0A672N385-F1
#
_entry.id   AF-A0A672N385-F1
#
_cell.length_a   1.000
_cell.length_b   1.000
_cell.length_c   1.000
_cell.angle_alpha   90.00
_cell.angle_beta   90.00
_cell.angle_gamma   90.00
#
_symmetry.space_group_name_H-M   'P 1'
#
loop_
_entity.id
_entity.type
_entity.pdbx_description
1 polymer ?
#
loop_
_entity_poly.entity_id
_entity_poly.type
_entity_poly.pdbx_seq_one_letter_code
_entity_poly.pdbx_strand_id
1 'polypeptide(L)'
;MYRITRIKCNFIYPIVVLVNDTITSVSQMDCQPRGGRGNRNEESRDVRLSKSLSYALRHGASKMGLQMNSDGFVFVEELLAHKQFHSFSLEDVERVVATNDKQRFKLCHHPEDGHLHIRANQGHSVQVTDLELRAVALDDPDYPREAVHGSYMKHWPSIRSQGISRMNRTRIHLAPGLPGDGRVISGMRQSCDLAVYIDVAKAISDGIQFFWSENGVLLTPGDAAGMLPPCYFSRAQRLKPSPHFMENCFLNLGK
;
A
#
# COMPACT_ATOMS: atom_id res chain seq x y z
N MET A 1 -7.77 -22.63 43.03
CA MET A 1 -8.32 -21.36 42.50
C MET A 1 -7.26 -20.28 42.66
N TYR A 2 -6.53 -19.91 41.60
CA TYR A 2 -5.66 -18.74 41.61
C TYR A 2 -6.18 -17.74 40.58
N ARG A 3 -6.69 -16.61 41.08
CA ARG A 3 -7.25 -15.52 40.28
C ARG A 3 -6.08 -14.60 39.90
N ILE A 4 -5.49 -14.80 38.72
CA ILE A 4 -4.49 -13.88 38.18
C ILE A 4 -5.25 -12.72 37.52
N THR A 5 -5.37 -11.61 38.24
CA THR A 5 -5.78 -10.33 37.68
C THR A 5 -4.66 -9.80 36.78
N ARG A 6 -4.85 -9.82 35.46
CA ARG A 6 -3.97 -9.12 34.52
C ARG A 6 -4.21 -7.62 34.63
N ILE A 7 -3.25 -6.91 35.23
CA ILE A 7 -3.14 -5.47 35.12
C ILE A 7 -2.83 -5.16 33.64
N LYS A 8 -3.72 -4.41 32.98
CA LYS A 8 -3.45 -3.83 31.66
C LYS A 8 -2.38 -2.76 31.84
N CYS A 9 -1.14 -3.03 31.42
CA CYS A 9 -0.16 -1.97 31.23
C CYS A 9 -0.46 -1.25 29.91
N ASN A 10 -1.06 -0.05 29.99
CA ASN A 10 -1.03 0.93 28.92
C ASN A 10 0.40 1.48 28.86
N PHE A 11 1.17 1.10 27.85
CA PHE A 11 2.47 1.72 27.63
C PHE A 11 2.32 2.88 26.64
N ILE A 12 2.47 4.08 27.19
CA ILE A 12 2.72 5.32 26.47
C ILE A 12 4.24 5.42 26.32
N TYR A 13 4.77 5.52 25.11
CA TYR A 13 6.21 5.73 24.88
C TYR A 13 6.43 6.96 23.99
N PRO A 14 7.32 7.89 24.37
CA PRO A 14 7.67 9.02 23.53
C PRO A 14 8.58 8.59 22.36
N ILE A 15 8.35 9.18 21.19
CA ILE A 15 9.28 9.12 20.05
C ILE A 15 10.39 10.13 20.35
N VAL A 16 11.63 9.68 20.51
CA VAL A 16 12.80 10.56 20.60
C VAL A 16 13.38 10.72 19.20
N VAL A 17 13.26 11.91 18.63
CA VAL A 17 13.90 12.31 17.38
C VAL A 17 15.21 13.00 17.76
N LEU A 18 16.35 12.43 17.36
CA LEU A 18 17.65 13.11 17.44
C LEU A 18 17.99 13.69 16.08
N VAL A 19 17.99 15.02 15.98
CA VAL A 19 18.58 15.77 14.86
C VAL A 19 19.51 16.81 15.49
N ASN A 20 20.82 16.66 15.26
CA ASN A 20 21.88 17.61 15.64
C ASN A 20 21.88 18.07 17.12
N ASP A 21 22.00 17.11 18.05
CA ASP A 21 22.31 17.30 19.49
C ASP A 21 21.51 18.36 20.27
N THR A 22 20.32 18.73 19.79
CA THR A 22 19.40 19.62 20.53
C THR A 22 17.97 19.07 20.53
N ILE A 23 17.45 18.79 21.73
CA ILE A 23 16.10 18.26 21.95
C ILE A 23 15.09 19.37 21.66
N THR A 24 14.27 19.23 20.62
CA THR A 24 13.11 20.10 20.37
C THR A 24 11.81 19.29 20.27
N SER A 25 11.10 19.25 21.40
CA SER A 25 9.69 18.88 21.60
C SER A 25 9.22 17.44 21.30
N VAL A 26 8.33 16.95 22.18
CA VAL A 26 7.73 15.61 22.22
C VAL A 26 6.29 15.71 21.71
N SER A 27 5.91 14.95 20.67
CA SER A 27 4.51 14.77 20.28
C SER A 27 4.05 13.34 20.51
N GLN A 28 3.00 13.18 21.32
CA GLN A 28 2.38 11.90 21.69
C GLN A 28 1.60 11.29 20.51
N MET A 29 1.79 9.98 20.25
CA MET A 29 0.91 9.19 19.39
C MET A 29 0.04 8.28 20.27
N ASP A 30 -1.25 8.58 20.35
CA ASP A 30 -2.24 7.70 20.97
C ASP A 30 -2.73 6.66 19.96
N CYS A 31 -2.20 5.43 20.07
CA CYS A 31 -2.72 4.29 19.33
C CYS A 31 -3.90 3.67 20.10
N GLN A 32 -5.12 4.15 19.84
CA GLN A 32 -6.32 3.44 20.34
C GLN A 32 -6.57 2.16 19.55
N PRO A 33 -6.71 0.99 20.21
CA PRO A 33 -7.10 -0.24 19.53
C PRO A 33 -8.61 -0.22 19.25
N ARG A 34 -9.00 -0.05 17.98
CA ARG A 34 -10.38 -0.30 17.55
C ARG A 34 -10.62 -1.81 17.44
N GLY A 35 -11.36 -2.35 18.43
CA GLY A 35 -12.52 -3.22 18.26
C GLY A 35 -12.41 -4.60 17.61
N GLY A 36 -12.86 -5.63 18.34
CA GLY A 36 -13.62 -6.74 17.74
C GLY A 36 -12.91 -8.08 17.65
N ARG A 37 -13.05 -8.91 18.69
CA ARG A 37 -12.73 -10.35 18.65
C ARG A 37 -13.85 -11.08 17.89
N GLY A 38 -13.85 -10.98 16.56
CA GLY A 38 -14.74 -11.72 15.67
C GLY A 38 -14.24 -13.15 15.41
N ASN A 39 -15.18 -14.09 15.25
CA ASN A 39 -14.93 -15.51 15.01
C ASN A 39 -14.00 -15.74 13.81
N ARG A 40 -12.93 -16.53 14.00
CA ARG A 40 -11.76 -16.61 13.11
C ARG A 40 -11.94 -17.46 11.83
N ASN A 41 -13.16 -17.88 11.46
CA ASN A 41 -13.33 -18.92 10.44
C ASN A 41 -14.37 -18.70 9.33
N GLU A 42 -15.04 -17.54 9.24
CA GLU A 42 -15.80 -17.18 8.04
C GLU A 42 -15.31 -15.83 7.51
N GLU A 43 -14.53 -15.89 6.43
CA GLU A 43 -14.21 -14.69 5.67
C GLU A 43 -15.50 -14.12 5.09
N SER A 44 -15.80 -12.84 5.39
CA SER A 44 -17.04 -12.25 4.92
C SER A 44 -17.13 -12.35 3.39
N ARG A 45 -18.36 -12.51 2.90
CA ARG A 45 -18.65 -12.63 1.47
C ARG A 45 -18.02 -11.50 0.65
N ASP A 46 -17.96 -10.29 1.22
CA ASP A 46 -17.34 -9.11 0.63
C ASP A 46 -15.83 -9.20 0.54
N VAL A 47 -15.18 -9.75 1.56
CA VAL A 47 -13.72 -9.96 1.53
C VAL A 47 -13.37 -10.99 0.44
N ARG A 48 -14.19 -12.05 0.29
CA ARG A 48 -14.03 -13.04 -0.80
C ARG A 48 -14.20 -12.39 -2.17
N LEU A 49 -15.22 -11.55 -2.35
CA LEU A 49 -15.44 -10.79 -3.58
C LEU A 49 -14.27 -9.84 -3.86
N SER A 50 -13.88 -9.02 -2.88
CA SER A 50 -12.77 -8.07 -2.98
C SER A 50 -11.43 -8.73 -3.34
N LYS A 51 -11.15 -9.93 -2.81
CA LYS A 51 -9.98 -10.73 -3.21
C LYS A 51 -10.09 -11.24 -4.65
N SER A 52 -11.26 -11.73 -5.04
CA SER A 52 -11.51 -12.24 -6.39
C SER A 52 -11.39 -11.12 -7.44
N LEU A 53 -11.97 -9.95 -7.15
CA LEU A 53 -11.82 -8.72 -7.94
C LEU A 53 -10.34 -8.31 -8.04
N SER A 54 -9.62 -8.29 -6.90
CA SER A 54 -8.19 -7.94 -6.90
C SER A 54 -7.37 -8.89 -7.76
N TYR A 55 -7.68 -10.19 -7.77
CA TYR A 55 -6.99 -11.15 -8.63
C TYR A 55 -7.31 -10.92 -10.11
N ALA A 56 -8.60 -10.89 -10.46
CA ALA A 56 -9.06 -10.72 -11.84
C ALA A 56 -8.48 -9.44 -12.45
N LEU A 57 -8.65 -8.31 -11.76
CA LEU A 57 -8.31 -6.99 -12.27
C LEU A 57 -6.81 -6.66 -12.24
N ARG A 58 -5.97 -7.44 -11.56
CA ARG A 58 -4.52 -7.15 -11.46
C ARG A 58 -3.62 -8.18 -12.11
N HIS A 59 -4.10 -9.42 -12.21
CA HIS A 59 -3.28 -10.59 -12.53
C HIS A 59 -3.97 -11.55 -13.49
N GLY A 60 -5.27 -11.74 -13.34
CA GLY A 60 -5.99 -12.88 -13.85
C GLY A 60 -6.83 -12.64 -15.11
N ALA A 61 -7.07 -11.40 -15.54
CA ALA A 61 -8.04 -11.06 -16.59
C ALA A 61 -7.92 -11.96 -17.83
N SER A 62 -6.75 -12.00 -18.47
CA SER A 62 -6.49 -12.85 -19.63
C SER A 62 -6.70 -14.34 -19.37
N LYS A 63 -6.29 -14.85 -18.19
CA LYS A 63 -6.51 -16.26 -17.80
C LYS A 63 -7.98 -16.60 -17.57
N MET A 64 -8.78 -15.60 -17.24
CA MET A 64 -10.22 -15.70 -17.03
C MET A 64 -11.01 -15.43 -18.31
N GLY A 65 -10.34 -15.14 -19.43
CA GLY A 65 -10.98 -14.77 -20.69
C GLY A 65 -11.66 -13.41 -20.66
N LEU A 66 -11.37 -12.56 -19.66
CA LEU A 66 -11.92 -11.21 -19.55
C LEU A 66 -11.15 -10.27 -20.45
N GLN A 67 -11.86 -9.46 -21.23
CA GLN A 67 -11.25 -8.40 -22.03
C GLN A 67 -10.96 -7.21 -21.12
N MET A 68 -9.67 -6.86 -21.01
CA MET A 68 -9.22 -5.70 -20.25
C MET A 68 -8.72 -4.64 -21.23
N ASN A 69 -9.32 -3.46 -21.14
CA ASN A 69 -8.95 -2.30 -21.93
C ASN A 69 -7.56 -1.79 -21.52
N SER A 70 -6.97 -0.93 -22.36
CA SER A 70 -5.62 -0.39 -22.16
C SER A 70 -5.49 0.46 -20.88
N ASP A 71 -6.60 1.00 -20.38
CA ASP A 71 -6.75 1.77 -19.14
C ASP A 71 -7.05 0.89 -17.90
N GLY A 72 -7.17 -0.42 -18.10
CA GLY A 72 -7.35 -1.45 -17.07
C GLY A 72 -8.82 -1.77 -16.75
N PHE A 73 -9.77 -1.15 -17.44
CA PHE A 73 -11.19 -1.43 -17.23
C PHE A 73 -11.64 -2.74 -17.88
N VAL A 74 -12.62 -3.38 -17.23
CA VAL A 74 -13.33 -4.58 -17.69
C VAL A 74 -14.83 -4.33 -17.53
N PHE A 75 -15.64 -4.82 -18.46
CA PHE A 75 -17.10 -4.80 -18.37
C PHE A 75 -17.59 -5.59 -17.15
N VAL A 76 -18.42 -4.96 -16.31
CA VAL A 76 -18.94 -5.62 -15.09
C VAL A 76 -19.85 -6.80 -15.44
N GLU A 77 -20.59 -6.70 -16.55
CA GLU A 77 -21.45 -7.78 -17.04
C GLU A 77 -20.63 -9.03 -17.41
N GLU A 78 -19.53 -8.88 -18.17
CA GLU A 78 -18.63 -9.99 -18.51
C GLU A 78 -17.97 -10.59 -17.26
N LEU A 79 -17.59 -9.74 -16.32
CA LEU A 79 -17.01 -10.15 -15.05
C LEU A 79 -17.98 -11.02 -14.24
N LEU A 80 -19.24 -10.58 -14.10
CA LEU A 80 -20.27 -11.30 -13.34
C LEU A 80 -20.75 -12.57 -14.04
N ALA A 81 -20.70 -12.62 -15.38
CA ALA A 81 -20.98 -13.83 -16.15
C ALA A 81 -19.93 -14.95 -15.94
N HIS A 82 -18.72 -14.60 -15.52
CA HIS A 82 -17.66 -15.58 -15.30
C HIS A 82 -17.97 -16.48 -14.09
N LYS A 83 -17.67 -17.79 -14.20
CA LYS A 83 -17.95 -18.82 -13.17
C LYS A 83 -17.45 -18.49 -11.76
N GLN A 84 -16.38 -17.70 -11.62
CA GLN A 84 -15.84 -17.28 -10.33
C GLN A 84 -16.70 -16.21 -9.64
N PHE A 85 -17.52 -15.49 -10.39
CA PHE A 85 -18.34 -14.39 -9.92
C PHE A 85 -19.85 -14.66 -9.96
N HIS A 86 -20.30 -15.78 -10.54
CA HIS A 86 -21.73 -16.13 -10.68
C HIS A 86 -22.56 -16.06 -9.39
N SER A 87 -21.92 -16.19 -8.21
CA SER A 87 -22.57 -16.13 -6.91
C SER A 87 -22.71 -14.70 -6.36
N PHE A 88 -22.26 -13.68 -7.08
CA PHE A 88 -22.30 -12.26 -6.69
C PHE A 88 -23.19 -11.47 -7.64
N SER A 89 -23.89 -10.48 -7.09
CA SER A 89 -24.72 -9.56 -7.88
C SER A 89 -23.97 -8.26 -8.20
N LEU A 90 -24.58 -7.42 -9.02
CA LEU A 90 -24.06 -6.07 -9.27
C LEU A 90 -24.02 -5.24 -7.98
N GLU A 91 -25.06 -5.32 -7.15
CA GLU A 91 -25.13 -4.60 -5.88
C GLU A 91 -24.00 -5.01 -4.92
N ASP A 92 -23.54 -6.27 -5.01
CA ASP A 92 -22.37 -6.71 -4.25
C ASP A 92 -21.09 -6.04 -4.71
N VAL A 93 -20.91 -5.87 -6.03
CA VAL A 93 -19.75 -5.19 -6.60
C VAL A 93 -19.77 -3.73 -6.18
N GLU A 94 -20.88 -3.03 -6.38
CA GLU A 94 -21.05 -1.62 -5.98
C GLU A 94 -20.75 -1.42 -4.49
N ARG A 95 -21.33 -2.29 -3.64
CA ARG A 95 -21.10 -2.25 -2.19
C ARG A 95 -19.65 -2.52 -1.82
N VAL A 96 -18.98 -3.48 -2.45
CA VAL A 96 -17.55 -3.77 -2.20
C VAL A 96 -16.64 -2.65 -2.69
N VAL A 97 -16.98 -1.97 -3.78
CA VAL A 97 -16.24 -0.80 -4.27
C VAL A 97 -16.42 0.36 -3.28
N ALA A 98 -17.66 0.65 -2.86
CA ALA A 98 -18.00 1.74 -1.96
C ALA A 98 -17.44 1.57 -0.53
N THR A 99 -17.42 0.34 -0.01
CA THR A 99 -16.97 0.04 1.37
C THR A 99 -15.49 -0.36 1.45
N ASN A 100 -14.73 -0.24 0.35
CA ASN A 100 -13.32 -0.62 0.35
C ASN A 100 -12.48 0.42 1.09
N ASP A 101 -12.05 0.12 2.31
CA ASP A 101 -11.16 1.00 3.10
C ASP A 101 -9.92 1.48 2.34
N LYS A 102 -9.44 0.69 1.37
CA LYS A 102 -8.23 0.99 0.58
C LYS A 102 -8.52 1.61 -0.78
N GLN A 103 -9.80 1.82 -1.10
CA GLN A 103 -10.29 2.31 -2.40
C GLN A 103 -9.56 1.62 -3.56
N ARG A 104 -9.59 0.28 -3.56
CA ARG A 104 -8.80 -0.54 -4.51
C ARG A 104 -9.30 -0.47 -5.94
N PHE A 105 -10.56 -0.14 -6.12
CA PHE A 105 -11.29 -0.29 -7.37
C PHE A 105 -11.93 1.04 -7.75
N LYS A 106 -12.09 1.24 -9.04
CA LYS A 106 -12.92 2.31 -9.62
C LYS A 106 -14.01 1.66 -10.44
N LEU A 107 -15.22 2.16 -10.25
CA LEU A 107 -16.42 1.76 -10.96
C LEU A 107 -16.94 3.01 -11.68
N CYS A 108 -17.19 2.92 -12.98
CA CYS A 108 -17.73 4.03 -13.77
C CYS A 108 -18.54 3.52 -14.95
N HIS A 109 -19.44 4.37 -15.44
CA HIS A 109 -20.07 4.15 -16.75
C HIS A 109 -19.10 4.59 -17.83
N HIS A 110 -18.93 3.76 -18.86
CA HIS A 110 -18.12 4.11 -20.00
C HIS A 110 -18.83 5.20 -20.83
N PRO A 111 -18.11 6.25 -21.25
CA PRO A 111 -18.74 7.48 -21.75
C PRO A 111 -19.48 7.30 -23.09
N GLU A 112 -19.12 6.30 -23.89
CA GLU A 112 -19.70 6.11 -25.23
C GLU A 112 -20.92 5.19 -25.24
N ASP A 113 -20.91 4.11 -24.46
CA ASP A 113 -21.90 3.05 -24.49
C ASP A 113 -22.75 2.97 -23.21
N GLY A 114 -22.37 3.71 -22.16
CA GLY A 114 -23.05 3.74 -20.88
C GLY A 114 -22.89 2.47 -20.04
N HIS A 115 -22.15 1.46 -20.51
CA HIS A 115 -22.00 0.21 -19.78
C HIS A 115 -21.10 0.38 -18.57
N LEU A 116 -21.40 -0.37 -17.51
CA LEU A 116 -20.66 -0.29 -16.27
C LEU A 116 -19.33 -1.03 -16.36
N HIS A 117 -18.26 -0.33 -16.01
CA HIS A 117 -16.89 -0.82 -16.07
C HIS A 117 -16.22 -0.74 -14.71
N ILE A 118 -15.33 -1.70 -14.44
CA ILE A 118 -14.54 -1.75 -13.21
C ILE A 118 -13.06 -1.98 -13.52
N ARG A 119 -12.18 -1.29 -12.78
CA ARG A 119 -10.73 -1.52 -12.78
C ARG A 119 -10.15 -1.54 -11.38
N ALA A 120 -8.90 -2.01 -11.27
CA ALA A 120 -8.09 -1.75 -10.07
C ALA A 120 -7.31 -0.43 -10.21
N ASN A 121 -7.23 0.36 -9.14
CA ASN A 121 -6.50 1.64 -9.16
C ASN A 121 -4.98 1.47 -9.19
N GLN A 122 -4.48 0.30 -8.77
CA GLN A 122 -3.06 -0.02 -8.72
C GLN A 122 -2.82 -1.52 -8.55
N GLY A 123 -1.55 -1.92 -8.58
CA GLY A 123 -1.11 -3.24 -8.15
C GLY A 123 -1.11 -4.31 -9.23
N HIS A 124 -1.24 -3.90 -10.50
CA HIS A 124 -1.17 -4.76 -11.67
C HIS A 124 0.19 -5.46 -11.77
N SER A 125 0.16 -6.75 -12.10
CA SER A 125 1.31 -7.47 -12.66
C SER A 125 1.22 -7.56 -14.18
N VAL A 126 0.03 -7.35 -14.73
CA VAL A 126 -0.18 -7.19 -16.17
C VAL A 126 0.14 -5.75 -16.58
N GLN A 127 0.59 -5.56 -17.81
CA GLN A 127 0.85 -4.23 -18.32
C GLN A 127 -0.48 -3.56 -18.67
N VAL A 128 -0.73 -2.41 -18.06
CA VAL A 128 -1.84 -1.51 -18.34
C VAL A 128 -1.21 -0.21 -18.78
N THR A 129 -1.34 0.13 -20.07
CA THR A 129 -0.59 1.22 -20.70
C THR A 129 -1.14 2.58 -20.32
N ASP A 130 -2.47 2.69 -20.24
CA ASP A 130 -3.17 3.96 -20.10
C ASP A 130 -3.81 4.11 -18.72
N LEU A 131 -3.21 3.46 -17.71
CA LEU A 131 -3.66 3.61 -16.34
C LEU A 131 -3.50 5.07 -15.92
N GLU A 132 -4.59 5.69 -15.48
CA GLU A 132 -4.62 7.10 -15.07
C GLU A 132 -3.71 7.30 -13.85
N LEU A 133 -2.53 7.87 -14.12
CA LEU A 133 -1.49 8.14 -13.13
C LEU A 133 -1.00 9.58 -13.32
N ARG A 134 -1.01 10.35 -12.23
CA ARG A 134 -0.56 11.75 -12.26
C ARG A 134 0.93 11.80 -11.95
N ALA A 135 1.74 12.29 -12.88
CA ALA A 135 3.18 12.45 -12.65
C ALA A 135 3.46 13.43 -11.50
N VAL A 136 4.49 13.15 -10.72
CA VAL A 136 4.99 14.00 -9.63
C VAL A 136 6.21 14.77 -10.12
N ALA A 137 6.18 16.09 -9.99
CA ALA A 137 7.29 16.99 -10.27
C ALA A 137 7.78 17.67 -8.97
N LEU A 138 9.02 18.15 -8.94
CA LEU A 138 9.61 18.76 -7.72
C LEU A 138 8.87 20.02 -7.23
N ASP A 139 8.19 20.72 -8.14
CA ASP A 139 7.42 21.94 -7.90
C ASP A 139 5.90 21.69 -7.75
N ASP A 140 5.48 20.43 -7.71
CA ASP A 140 4.09 20.03 -7.54
C ASP A 140 3.52 20.53 -6.18
N PRO A 141 2.37 21.23 -6.16
CA PRO A 141 1.71 21.62 -4.91
C PRO A 141 1.43 20.44 -3.96
N ASP A 142 1.17 19.26 -4.53
CA ASP A 142 0.90 18.02 -3.81
C ASP A 142 2.14 17.11 -3.75
N TYR A 143 3.34 17.68 -3.76
CA TYR A 143 4.59 16.93 -3.63
C TYR A 143 4.59 16.06 -2.35
N PRO A 144 5.00 14.77 -2.43
CA PRO A 144 4.99 13.88 -1.28
C PRO A 144 5.93 14.38 -0.19
N ARG A 145 5.36 14.78 0.96
CA ARG A 145 6.15 15.12 2.17
C ARG A 145 6.94 13.92 2.69
N GLU A 146 6.36 12.74 2.57
CA GLU A 146 7.00 11.46 2.90
C GLU A 146 6.65 10.42 1.83
N ALA A 147 7.57 9.48 1.62
CA ALA A 147 7.37 8.33 0.77
C ALA A 147 7.95 7.10 1.47
N VAL A 148 7.06 6.19 1.89
CA VAL A 148 7.42 5.08 2.78
C VAL A 148 7.10 3.75 2.13
N HIS A 149 8.11 2.90 2.00
CA HIS A 149 7.93 1.50 1.65
C HIS A 149 7.78 0.65 2.93
N GLY A 150 6.59 0.09 3.12
CA GLY A 150 6.36 -0.88 4.19
C GLY A 150 6.77 -2.29 3.78
N SER A 151 7.63 -2.92 4.58
CA SER A 151 8.08 -4.29 4.36
C SER A 151 8.17 -5.06 5.69
N TYR A 152 8.87 -6.19 5.67
CA TYR A 152 9.13 -7.00 6.86
C TYR A 152 10.62 -7.05 7.18
N MET A 153 11.00 -7.05 8.45
CA MET A 153 12.39 -7.05 8.93
C MET A 153 13.21 -8.21 8.38
N LYS A 154 12.58 -9.38 8.13
CA LYS A 154 13.24 -10.51 7.47
C LYS A 154 13.79 -10.20 6.07
N HIS A 155 13.24 -9.18 5.40
CA HIS A 155 13.69 -8.73 4.09
C HIS A 155 14.71 -7.59 4.17
N TRP A 156 14.96 -7.02 5.35
CA TRP A 156 15.88 -5.90 5.52
C TRP A 156 17.29 -6.15 4.96
N PRO A 157 17.94 -7.31 5.18
CA PRO A 157 19.28 -7.55 4.63
C PRO A 157 19.35 -7.42 3.10
N SER A 158 18.33 -7.92 2.38
CA SER A 158 18.22 -7.80 0.93
C SER A 158 17.88 -6.37 0.51
N ILE A 159 16.88 -5.74 1.15
CA ILE A 159 16.47 -4.37 0.81
C ILE A 159 17.62 -3.38 1.00
N ARG A 160 18.36 -3.49 2.11
CA ARG A 160 19.51 -2.64 2.40
C ARG A 160 20.62 -2.77 1.36
N SER A 161 20.88 -3.99 0.88
CA SER A 161 21.99 -4.26 -0.04
C SER A 161 21.63 -4.02 -1.51
N GLN A 162 20.39 -4.33 -1.91
CA GLN A 162 19.99 -4.37 -3.33
C GLN A 162 18.97 -3.29 -3.69
N GLY A 163 18.29 -2.69 -2.71
CA GLY A 163 17.19 -1.77 -2.95
C GLY A 163 15.82 -2.44 -2.89
N ILE A 164 14.78 -1.70 -3.25
CA ILE A 164 13.39 -2.19 -3.31
C ILE A 164 13.07 -2.57 -4.76
N SER A 165 12.59 -3.78 -4.99
CA SER A 165 12.15 -4.23 -6.32
C SER A 165 10.65 -4.06 -6.52
N ARG A 166 10.22 -3.72 -7.74
CA ARG A 166 8.81 -3.88 -8.15
C ARG A 166 8.37 -5.35 -8.18
N MET A 167 9.32 -6.29 -8.15
CA MET A 167 9.09 -7.74 -8.29
C MET A 167 8.21 -8.01 -9.53
N ASN A 168 7.18 -8.84 -9.41
CA ASN A 168 6.26 -9.15 -10.51
C ASN A 168 5.25 -8.03 -10.79
N ARG A 169 5.32 -6.87 -10.12
CA ARG A 169 4.40 -5.75 -10.36
C ARG A 169 4.97 -4.78 -11.39
N THR A 170 4.10 -3.93 -11.93
CA THR A 170 4.54 -2.86 -12.84
C THR A 170 5.25 -1.72 -12.12
N ARG A 171 4.96 -1.48 -10.84
CA ARG A 171 5.50 -0.37 -10.05
C ARG A 171 5.68 -0.75 -8.57
N ILE A 172 6.66 -0.13 -7.92
CA ILE A 172 6.87 -0.13 -6.46
C ILE A 172 5.80 0.74 -5.82
N HIS A 173 5.22 0.26 -4.71
CA HIS A 173 4.21 0.98 -3.93
C HIS A 173 4.85 1.66 -2.73
N LEU A 174 4.56 2.94 -2.58
CA LEU A 174 4.98 3.80 -1.47
C LEU A 174 3.73 4.45 -0.85
N ALA A 175 3.73 4.59 0.47
CA ALA A 175 2.70 5.29 1.22
C ALA A 175 3.16 6.71 1.56
N PRO A 176 2.25 7.71 1.61
CA PRO A 176 2.57 9.09 1.98
C PRO A 176 2.80 9.30 3.49
N GLY A 177 3.08 8.23 4.24
CA GLY A 177 3.21 8.22 5.71
C GLY A 177 3.17 6.80 6.27
N LEU A 178 3.08 6.68 7.60
CA LEU A 178 2.92 5.41 8.31
C LEU A 178 1.45 4.97 8.41
N PRO A 179 1.17 3.66 8.59
CA PRO A 179 -0.19 3.20 8.75
C PRO A 179 -0.77 3.81 10.04
N GLY A 180 -1.90 4.52 9.93
CA GLY A 180 -2.54 5.20 11.05
C GLY A 180 -2.48 6.72 11.00
N ASP A 181 -1.62 7.31 10.14
CA ASP A 181 -1.45 8.78 10.04
C ASP A 181 -2.61 9.53 9.37
N GLY A 182 -3.78 8.91 9.21
CA GLY A 182 -4.98 9.46 8.55
C GLY A 182 -4.85 9.67 7.04
N ARG A 183 -3.64 10.01 6.56
CA ARG A 183 -3.27 10.23 5.15
C ARG A 183 -3.02 8.92 4.39
N VAL A 184 -2.81 7.81 5.11
CA VAL A 184 -2.48 6.51 4.51
C VAL A 184 -3.73 5.66 4.36
N ILE A 185 -4.38 5.78 3.21
CA ILE A 185 -5.52 4.95 2.81
C ILE A 185 -5.04 3.58 2.31
N SER A 186 -3.93 3.57 1.56
CA SER A 186 -3.40 2.37 0.89
C SER A 186 -1.88 2.46 0.73
N GLY A 187 -1.25 1.46 0.09
CA GLY A 187 0.20 1.44 -0.16
C GLY A 187 1.05 0.70 0.87
N MET A 188 0.57 0.51 2.11
CA MET A 188 1.28 -0.27 3.15
C MET A 188 0.36 -1.25 3.88
N ARG A 189 0.92 -2.38 4.36
CA ARG A 189 0.19 -3.35 5.18
C ARG A 189 0.34 -2.97 6.66
N GLN A 190 -0.77 -3.01 7.41
CA GLN A 190 -0.79 -2.83 8.87
C GLN A 190 0.11 -3.85 9.62
N SER A 191 0.35 -5.00 9.00
CA SER A 191 1.20 -6.04 9.58
C SER A 191 2.70 -5.77 9.48
N CYS A 192 3.15 -4.83 8.62
CA CYS A 192 4.56 -4.52 8.40
C CYS A 192 5.26 -4.18 9.72
N ASP A 193 6.54 -4.56 9.82
CA ASP A 193 7.41 -4.27 10.96
C ASP A 193 8.69 -3.51 10.55
N LEU A 194 8.78 -3.12 9.28
CA LEU A 194 9.83 -2.29 8.68
C LEU A 194 9.21 -1.19 7.81
N ALA A 195 9.70 0.04 7.97
CA ALA A 195 9.45 1.17 7.10
C ALA A 195 10.77 1.69 6.51
N VAL A 196 10.84 1.82 5.19
CA VAL A 196 11.98 2.42 4.47
C VAL A 196 11.51 3.71 3.83
N TYR A 197 12.16 4.81 4.19
CA TYR A 197 11.82 6.16 3.74
C TYR A 197 12.67 6.53 2.54
N ILE A 198 12.02 7.10 1.53
CA ILE A 198 12.63 7.41 0.24
C ILE A 198 12.86 8.91 0.12
N ASP A 199 14.06 9.29 -0.31
CA ASP A 199 14.37 10.63 -0.80
C ASP A 199 13.87 10.76 -2.24
N VAL A 200 12.61 11.19 -2.38
CA VAL A 200 11.95 11.36 -3.68
C VAL A 200 12.62 12.48 -4.49
N ALA A 201 13.13 13.52 -3.83
CA ALA A 201 13.70 14.67 -4.54
C ALA A 201 15.00 14.28 -5.24
N LYS A 202 15.85 13.55 -4.53
CA LYS A 202 17.06 12.96 -5.10
C LYS A 202 16.73 11.99 -6.22
N ALA A 203 15.76 11.10 -6.01
CA ALA A 203 15.37 10.11 -7.01
C ALA A 203 14.84 10.75 -8.30
N ILE A 204 13.97 11.77 -8.20
CA ILE A 204 13.49 12.53 -9.37
C ILE A 204 14.64 13.25 -10.08
N SER A 205 15.55 13.88 -9.33
CA SER A 205 16.71 14.57 -9.91
C SER A 205 17.64 13.63 -10.67
N ASP A 206 17.71 12.36 -10.24
CA ASP A 206 18.46 11.30 -10.91
C ASP A 206 17.65 10.59 -12.04
N GLY A 207 16.43 11.07 -12.34
CA GLY A 207 15.59 10.59 -13.44
C GLY A 207 14.59 9.47 -13.08
N ILE A 208 14.46 9.10 -11.80
CA ILE A 208 13.43 8.15 -11.35
C ILE A 208 12.07 8.84 -11.31
N GLN A 209 11.11 8.30 -12.05
CA GLN A 209 9.76 8.85 -12.12
C GLN A 209 8.91 8.43 -10.92
N PHE A 210 8.01 9.31 -10.50
CA PHE A 210 6.99 9.04 -9.48
C PHE A 210 5.62 9.48 -9.98
N PHE A 211 4.59 8.77 -9.52
CA PHE A 211 3.22 8.99 -9.92
C PHE A 211 2.26 8.82 -8.74
N TRP A 212 1.25 9.65 -8.67
CA TRP A 212 0.09 9.42 -7.83
C TRP A 212 -0.93 8.55 -8.55
N SER A 213 -1.39 7.50 -7.87
CA SER A 213 -2.64 6.83 -8.25
C SER A 213 -3.84 7.61 -7.75
N GLU A 214 -4.99 7.31 -8.35
CA GLU A 214 -6.28 7.91 -8.00
C GLU A 214 -6.65 7.75 -6.51
N ASN A 215 -6.22 6.67 -5.85
CA ASN A 215 -6.43 6.44 -4.42
C ASN A 215 -5.26 6.88 -3.52
N GLY A 216 -4.45 7.84 -3.98
CA GLY A 216 -3.41 8.47 -3.17
C GLY A 216 -2.22 7.57 -2.82
N VAL A 217 -1.95 6.54 -3.64
CA VAL A 217 -0.74 5.72 -3.48
C VAL A 217 0.35 6.28 -4.38
N LEU A 218 1.53 6.49 -3.81
CA LEU A 218 2.69 6.92 -4.58
C LEU A 218 3.33 5.69 -5.24
N LEU A 219 3.60 5.79 -6.52
CA LEU A 219 4.10 4.70 -7.36
C LEU A 219 5.36 5.13 -8.09
N THR A 220 6.33 4.23 -8.19
CA THR A 220 7.49 4.43 -9.07
C THR A 220 7.78 3.14 -9.86
N PRO A 221 8.11 3.21 -11.15
CA PRO A 221 8.61 2.06 -11.88
C PRO A 221 9.96 1.57 -11.34
N GLY A 222 10.70 2.43 -10.62
CA GLY A 222 12.11 2.22 -10.33
C GLY A 222 12.99 2.64 -11.51
N ASP A 223 14.23 2.21 -11.50
CA ASP A 223 15.19 2.33 -12.59
C ASP A 223 14.86 1.35 -13.75
N ALA A 224 15.77 1.23 -14.72
CA ALA A 224 15.63 0.32 -15.86
C ALA A 224 15.50 -1.16 -15.44
N ALA A 225 16.01 -1.55 -14.27
CA ALA A 225 15.87 -2.89 -13.72
C ALA A 225 14.59 -3.06 -12.86
N GLY A 226 13.78 -2.01 -12.71
CA GLY A 226 12.60 -2.01 -11.84
C GLY A 226 12.96 -1.95 -10.36
N MET A 227 14.12 -1.39 -10.04
CA MET A 227 14.65 -1.27 -8.69
C MET A 227 14.62 0.18 -8.21
N LEU A 228 14.47 0.37 -6.91
CA LEU A 228 14.74 1.62 -6.24
C LEU A 228 15.99 1.41 -5.35
N PRO A 229 17.19 1.81 -5.83
CA PRO A 229 18.45 1.56 -5.15
C PRO A 229 18.52 2.15 -3.74
N PRO A 230 19.36 1.56 -2.85
CA PRO A 230 19.54 2.06 -1.47
C PRO A 230 20.06 3.49 -1.37
N CYS A 231 20.70 4.03 -2.42
CA CYS A 231 21.18 5.41 -2.44
C CYS A 231 20.05 6.46 -2.34
N TYR A 232 18.79 6.04 -2.55
CA TYR A 232 17.59 6.85 -2.37
C TYR A 232 16.92 6.64 -1.01
N PHE A 233 17.48 5.84 -0.11
CA PHE A 233 16.92 5.65 1.22
C PHE A 233 17.40 6.77 2.13
N SER A 234 16.46 7.56 2.67
CA SER A 234 16.78 8.61 3.64
C SER A 234 16.94 8.04 5.05
N ARG A 235 16.10 7.05 5.41
CA ARG A 235 16.19 6.30 6.68
C ARG A 235 15.41 4.99 6.60
N ALA A 236 15.69 4.08 7.51
CA ALA A 236 14.85 2.89 7.74
C ALA A 236 14.54 2.74 9.23
N GLN A 237 13.32 2.29 9.52
CA GLN A 237 12.77 2.22 10.87
C GLN A 237 12.09 0.87 11.10
N ARG A 238 12.39 0.25 12.24
CA ARG A 238 11.64 -0.90 12.74
C ARG A 238 10.36 -0.40 13.40
N LEU A 239 9.19 -0.87 12.95
CA LEU A 239 7.89 -0.40 13.42
C LEU A 239 7.39 -1.17 14.66
N LYS A 240 7.90 -2.39 14.89
CA LYS A 240 7.50 -3.22 16.03
C LYS A 240 8.73 -3.63 16.84
N PRO A 241 8.72 -3.46 18.17
CA PRO A 241 9.85 -3.82 19.01
C PRO A 241 10.18 -5.32 18.89
N SER A 242 11.48 -5.63 18.98
CA SER A 242 11.96 -7.00 19.11
C SER A 242 11.70 -7.50 20.53
N PRO A 243 11.26 -8.75 20.75
CA PRO A 243 11.24 -9.34 22.08
C PRO A 243 12.63 -9.42 22.75
N HIS A 244 13.71 -9.24 21.97
CA HIS A 244 15.08 -9.54 22.41
C HIS A 244 16.03 -8.34 22.47
N PHE A 245 15.64 -7.16 21.98
CA PHE A 245 16.50 -5.97 21.96
C PHE A 245 15.63 -4.71 22.10
N MET A 246 15.85 -3.98 23.20
CA MET A 246 15.23 -2.68 23.51
C MET A 246 16.13 -1.51 23.09
N GLU A 247 16.91 -1.64 22.02
CA GLU A 247 17.79 -0.55 21.56
C GLU A 247 17.73 -0.36 20.04
N ASN A 248 17.50 0.90 19.67
CA ASN A 248 17.51 1.52 18.34
C ASN A 248 16.38 1.11 17.37
N CYS A 249 15.37 1.98 17.29
CA CYS A 249 14.29 1.90 16.29
C CYS A 249 14.77 2.23 14.87
N PHE A 250 15.90 2.92 14.73
CA PHE A 250 16.47 3.29 13.43
C PHE A 250 17.53 2.28 12.99
N LEU A 251 17.47 1.89 11.71
CA LEU A 251 18.38 0.94 11.11
C LEU A 251 19.50 1.71 10.41
N ASN A 252 20.75 1.28 10.63
CA ASN A 252 21.89 1.83 9.93
C ASN A 252 21.83 1.45 8.44
N LEU A 253 21.86 2.44 7.56
CA LEU A 253 21.85 2.23 6.11
C LEU A 253 23.17 1.60 5.62
N GLY A 254 24.27 1.77 6.36
CA GLY A 254 25.61 1.41 5.91
C GLY A 254 26.10 2.35 4.81
N LYS A 255 27.29 2.91 5.01
CA LYS A 255 28.09 3.44 3.91
C LYS A 255 28.96 2.31 3.37
#